data_AF-A0A2U0I0S6-F1
#
_entry.id   AF-A0A2U0I0S6-F1
#
_cell.length_a   1.000
_cell.length_b   1.000
_cell.length_c   1.000
_cell.angle_alpha   90.00
_cell.angle_beta   90.00
_cell.angle_gamma   90.00
#
_symmetry.space_group_name_H-M   'P 1'
#
loop_
_entity.id
_entity.type
_entity.pdbx_description
1 polymer ?
#
loop_
_entity_poly.entity_id
_entity_poly.type
_entity_poly.pdbx_seq_one_letter_code
_entity_poly.pdbx_strand_id
1 'polypeptide(L)'
;MIQTLKNNRRDRITKFDKGVDEASPMYGKFVDHKKMSPEAFADFQQKLKETNRKNRRRLFITFGTVMVVIIAIIIYFLFFLELEPAKPIKFKMK
;
A
#
# COMPACT_ATOMS: atom_id res chain seq x y z
N MET A 1 59.23 -5.99 30.66
CA MET A 1 58.01 -5.41 31.26
C MET A 1 56.91 -5.51 30.21
N ILE A 2 56.05 -6.52 30.31
CA ILE A 2 54.98 -6.76 29.32
C ILE A 2 53.77 -5.92 29.75
N GLN A 3 53.57 -4.79 29.08
CA GLN A 3 52.38 -3.98 29.29
C GLN A 3 51.19 -4.71 28.65
N THR A 4 50.26 -5.14 29.48
CA THR A 4 49.08 -5.89 29.06
C THR A 4 48.12 -4.97 28.31
N LEU A 5 48.01 -5.17 26.99
CA LEU A 5 46.96 -4.61 26.10
C LEU A 5 45.55 -5.14 26.41
N LYS A 6 45.29 -5.57 27.66
CA LYS A 6 44.07 -6.31 28.04
C LYS A 6 42.94 -5.42 28.56
N ASN A 7 43.16 -4.11 28.71
CA ASN A 7 42.20 -3.20 29.33
C ASN A 7 41.66 -2.09 28.40
N ASN A 8 41.71 -2.27 27.08
CA ASN A 8 41.17 -1.29 26.13
C ASN A 8 40.09 -1.89 25.22
N ARG A 9 39.38 -2.93 25.70
CA ARG A 9 38.13 -3.36 25.08
C ARG A 9 37.04 -2.41 25.59
N ARG A 10 36.97 -1.23 24.99
CA ARG A 10 35.86 -0.31 25.21
C ARG A 10 34.61 -1.02 24.70
N ASP A 11 33.72 -1.43 25.59
CA ASP A 11 32.44 -2.03 25.20
C ASP A 11 31.71 -1.04 24.29
N ARG A 12 31.71 -1.36 23.00
CA ARG A 12 31.18 -0.47 21.97
C ARG A 12 29.68 -0.65 21.97
N ILE A 13 29.00 0.04 22.89
CA ILE A 13 27.54 0.09 22.96
C ILE A 13 27.07 0.63 21.61
N THR A 14 26.50 -0.25 20.79
CA THR A 14 25.96 0.13 19.49
C THR A 14 24.63 0.84 19.68
N LYS A 15 24.16 1.58 18.67
CA LYS A 15 22.84 2.24 18.73
C LYS A 15 21.67 1.25 18.89
N PHE A 16 21.93 -0.05 18.72
CA PHE A 16 20.99 -1.15 18.95
C PHE A 16 21.01 -1.68 20.40
N ASP A 17 22.09 -1.46 21.14
CA ASP A 17 22.23 -1.88 22.55
C ASP A 17 21.65 -0.84 23.52
N LYS A 18 21.60 0.43 23.11
CA LYS A 18 20.77 1.42 23.79
C LYS A 18 19.35 1.11 23.39
N GLY A 19 18.58 0.54 24.32
CA GLY A 19 17.15 0.27 24.19
C GLY A 19 16.49 1.38 23.40
N VAL A 20 16.25 1.09 22.12
CA VAL A 20 15.45 1.95 21.27
C VAL A 20 14.09 1.84 21.91
N ASP A 21 13.70 2.85 22.68
CA ASP A 21 12.35 3.01 23.17
C ASP A 21 11.44 2.60 22.02
N GLU A 22 10.73 1.49 22.22
CA GLU A 22 9.99 0.77 21.18
C GLU A 22 9.07 1.78 20.51
N ALA A 23 9.53 2.36 19.41
CA ALA A 23 8.72 3.28 18.62
C ALA A 23 7.52 2.46 18.21
N SER A 24 6.36 2.81 18.78
CA SER A 24 5.09 2.11 18.60
C SER A 24 4.97 1.71 17.14
N PRO A 25 5.04 0.42 16.80
CA PRO A 25 5.19 0.03 15.42
C PRO A 25 3.92 0.45 14.68
N MET A 26 4.09 1.26 13.64
CA MET A 26 2.99 1.79 12.80
C MET A 26 2.12 0.68 12.21
N TYR A 27 2.68 -0.53 12.14
CA TYR A 27 2.03 -1.79 11.85
C TYR A 27 2.18 -2.65 13.10
N GLY A 28 1.08 -3.02 13.75
CA GLY A 28 1.09 -3.65 15.08
C GLY A 28 2.04 -4.84 15.25
N LYS A 29 2.24 -5.27 16.51
CA LYS A 29 3.20 -6.31 16.91
C LYS A 29 3.24 -7.48 15.91
N PHE A 30 4.45 -7.85 15.48
CA PHE A 30 4.69 -9.02 14.65
C PHE A 30 4.30 -10.27 15.47
N VAL A 31 3.10 -10.80 15.25
CA VAL A 31 2.63 -12.00 15.93
C VAL A 31 3.20 -13.19 15.17
N ASP A 32 4.10 -13.95 15.80
CA ASP A 32 4.59 -15.21 15.25
C ASP A 32 3.45 -16.25 15.26
N HIS A 33 2.75 -16.36 14.14
CA HIS A 33 1.60 -17.25 13.97
C HIS A 33 1.97 -18.75 13.99
N LYS A 34 3.26 -19.09 14.08
CA LYS A 34 3.75 -20.47 14.10
C LYS A 34 3.43 -21.23 15.40
N LYS A 35 2.99 -20.53 16.45
CA LYS A 35 2.59 -21.10 17.75
C LYS A 35 1.10 -20.94 18.08
N MET A 36 0.26 -20.65 17.10
CA MET A 36 -1.18 -20.47 17.33
C MET A 36 -1.86 -21.84 17.50
N SER A 37 -2.76 -21.98 18.49
CA SER A 37 -3.53 -23.22 18.63
C SER A 37 -4.42 -23.44 17.39
N PRO A 38 -4.78 -24.69 17.05
CA PRO A 38 -5.62 -24.97 15.89
C PRO A 38 -6.95 -24.20 15.89
N GLU A 39 -7.54 -23.99 17.07
CA GLU A 39 -8.77 -23.22 17.26
C GLU A 39 -8.56 -21.73 16.98
N ALA A 40 -7.48 -21.16 17.51
CA ALA A 40 -7.12 -19.76 17.28
C ALA A 40 -6.75 -19.50 15.80
N PHE A 41 -6.22 -20.51 15.10
CA PHE A 41 -5.95 -20.42 13.66
C PHE A 41 -7.23 -20.44 12.81
N ALA A 42 -8.24 -21.22 13.20
CA ALA A 42 -9.54 -21.23 12.53
C ALA A 42 -10.23 -19.86 12.63
N ASP A 43 -10.22 -19.25 13.81
CA ASP A 43 -10.75 -17.91 14.04
C ASP A 43 -10.01 -16.84 13.23
N PHE A 44 -8.67 -16.97 13.13
CA PHE A 44 -7.85 -16.09 12.32
C PHE A 44 -8.18 -16.20 10.83
N GLN A 45 -8.33 -17.42 10.32
CA GLN A 45 -8.74 -17.65 8.93
C GLN A 45 -10.12 -17.07 8.63
N GLN A 46 -11.06 -17.21 9.56
CA GLN A 46 -12.40 -16.66 9.41
C GLN A 46 -12.37 -15.12 9.37
N LYS A 47 -11.64 -14.48 10.29
CA LYS A 47 -11.44 -13.02 10.30
C LYS A 47 -10.77 -12.50 9.03
N LEU A 48 -9.79 -13.23 8.49
CA LEU A 48 -9.15 -12.88 7.21
C LEU A 48 -10.14 -12.95 6.04
N LYS A 49 -10.94 -14.03 5.96
CA LYS A 49 -11.96 -14.19 4.91
C LYS A 49 -13.00 -13.06 4.96
N GLU A 50 -13.45 -12.70 6.15
CA GLU A 50 -14.43 -11.62 6.33
C GLU A 50 -13.86 -10.25 5.95
N THR A 51 -12.63 -9.96 6.37
CA THR A 51 -11.95 -8.70 6.04
C THR A 51 -11.75 -8.57 4.53
N ASN A 52 -11.28 -9.64 3.88
CA ASN A 52 -11.13 -9.68 2.43
C ASN A 52 -12.45 -9.53 1.69
N ARG A 53 -13.54 -10.13 2.20
CA ARG A 53 -14.88 -9.99 1.60
C ARG A 53 -15.40 -8.55 1.70
N LYS A 54 -15.19 -7.88 2.84
CA LYS A 54 -15.55 -6.47 3.04
C LYS A 54 -14.74 -5.55 2.12
N ASN A 55 -13.44 -5.77 2.02
CA ASN A 55 -12.56 -4.99 1.16
C ASN A 55 -12.91 -5.17 -0.32
N ARG A 56 -13.16 -6.41 -0.75
CA ARG A 56 -13.55 -6.72 -2.13
C ARG A 56 -14.86 -6.05 -2.52
N ARG A 57 -15.86 -6.05 -1.63
CA ARG A 57 -17.13 -5.33 -1.86
C ARG A 57 -16.93 -3.83 -2.00
N ARG A 58 -16.15 -3.21 -1.09
CA ARG A 58 -15.83 -1.77 -1.20
C ARG A 58 -15.12 -1.45 -2.50
N LEU A 59 -14.12 -2.25 -2.87
CA LEU A 59 -13.40 -2.12 -4.13
C LEU A 59 -14.32 -2.20 -5.35
N PHE A 60 -15.21 -3.20 -5.39
CA PHE A 60 -16.17 -3.34 -6.49
C PHE A 60 -17.11 -2.14 -6.60
N ILE A 61 -17.63 -1.64 -5.48
CA ILE A 61 -18.52 -0.47 -5.47
C ILE A 61 -17.77 0.76 -5.96
N THR A 62 -16.62 1.08 -5.34
CA THR A 62 -15.82 2.26 -5.71
C THR A 62 -15.37 2.19 -7.17
N PHE A 63 -14.86 1.05 -7.62
CA PHE A 63 -14.42 0.85 -9.00
C PHE A 63 -15.60 0.94 -9.98
N GLY A 64 -16.75 0.34 -9.63
CA GLY A 64 -17.97 0.42 -10.42
C GLY A 64 -18.44 1.85 -10.59
N THR A 65 -18.51 2.63 -9.50
CA THR A 65 -18.91 4.05 -9.56
C THR A 65 -17.96 4.87 -10.43
N VAL A 66 -16.64 4.69 -10.26
CA VAL A 66 -15.64 5.39 -11.07
C VAL A 66 -15.75 5.03 -12.56
N MET A 67 -15.93 3.75 -12.88
CA MET A 67 -16.11 3.30 -14.27
C MET A 67 -17.36 3.90 -14.91
N VAL A 68 -18.48 3.96 -14.18
CA VAL A 68 -19.72 4.58 -14.69
C VAL A 68 -19.51 6.06 -15.00
N VAL A 69 -18.81 6.80 -14.14
CA VAL A 69 -18.50 8.22 -14.37
C VAL A 69 -17.63 8.39 -15.62
N ILE A 70 -16.59 7.57 -15.78
CA ILE A 70 -15.71 7.62 -16.97
C ILE A 70 -16.51 7.34 -18.25
N ILE A 71 -17.36 6.31 -18.24
CA ILE A 71 -18.19 5.98 -19.40
C ILE A 71 -19.15 7.14 -19.72
N ALA A 72 -19.78 7.75 -18.71
CA ALA A 72 -20.66 8.90 -18.91
C ALA A 72 -19.92 10.09 -19.54
N ILE A 73 -18.68 10.35 -19.11
CA ILE A 73 -17.82 11.39 -19.70
C ILE A 73 -17.53 11.05 -21.17
N ILE A 74 -17.13 9.82 -21.48
CA ILE A 74 -16.85 9.39 -22.86
C ILE A 74 -18.08 9.56 -23.76
N ILE A 75 -19.26 9.16 -23.28
CA ILE A 75 -20.52 9.33 -24.01
C ILE A 75 -20.80 10.81 -24.24
N TYR A 76 -20.61 11.66 -23.22
CA TYR A 76 -20.76 13.10 -23.38
C TYR A 76 -19.82 13.67 -24.46
N PHE A 77 -18.55 13.27 -24.45
CA PHE A 77 -17.59 13.67 -25.48
C PHE A 77 -17.91 13.12 -26.88
N LEU A 78 -18.53 11.94 -27.00
CA LEU A 78 -18.88 11.37 -28.29
C LEU A 78 -20.14 12.01 -28.91
N PHE A 79 -21.12 12.36 -28.09
CA PHE A 79 -22.45 12.76 -28.58
C PHE A 79 -22.75 14.26 -28.43
N PHE A 80 -22.19 14.93 -27.41
CA PHE A 80 -22.47 16.34 -27.14
C PHE A 80 -21.30 17.24 -27.49
N LEU A 81 -20.07 16.75 -27.39
CA LEU A 81 -18.94 17.40 -28.05
C LEU A 81 -18.95 16.98 -29.52
N GLU A 82 -19.91 17.51 -30.27
CA GLU A 82 -19.93 17.43 -31.73
C GLU A 82 -18.53 17.84 -32.20
N LEU A 83 -17.73 16.85 -32.62
CA LEU A 83 -16.37 17.06 -33.12
C LEU A 83 -16.52 18.05 -34.25
N GLU A 84 -16.25 19.34 -34.00
CA GLU A 84 -16.18 20.33 -35.07
C GLU A 84 -15.30 19.67 -36.14
N PRO A 85 -15.85 19.38 -37.35
CA PRO A 85 -15.08 18.68 -38.35
C PRO A 85 -13.82 19.51 -38.56
N ALA A 86 -12.67 18.88 -38.30
CA ALA A 86 -11.39 19.56 -38.24
C ALA A 86 -11.28 20.54 -39.42
N LYS A 87 -11.24 21.85 -39.12
CA LYS A 87 -11.25 22.89 -40.16
C LYS A 87 -10.13 22.57 -41.15
N PRO A 88 -10.42 22.43 -42.45
CA PRO A 88 -9.40 22.05 -43.41
C PRO A 88 -8.31 23.11 -43.40
N ILE A 89 -7.07 22.66 -43.18
CA ILE A 89 -5.88 23.52 -43.18
C ILE A 89 -5.74 24.11 -44.58
N LYS A 90 -6.13 25.38 -44.75
CA LYS A 90 -5.97 26.10 -46.02
C LYS A 90 -4.49 26.45 -46.20
N PHE A 91 -3.74 25.59 -46.87
CA PHE A 91 -2.42 25.94 -47.39
C PHE A 91 -2.58 27.00 -48.49
N LYS A 92 -2.26 28.25 -48.18
CA LYS A 92 -2.00 29.26 -49.22
C LYS A 92 -0.62 28.96 -49.81
N MET A 93 -0.56 28.31 -50.97
CA MET A 93 0.65 28.37 -51.79
C MET A 93 0.77 29.79 -52.35
N LYS A 94 1.97 30.36 -52.20
CA LYS A 94 2.38 31.68 -52.68
C LYS A 94 3.08 31.53 -54.02
#